data_AF-A0A6A1QCH9-F1
#
_entry.id   AF-A0A6A1QCH9-F1
#
_cell.length_a   1.000
_cell.length_b   1.000
_cell.length_c   1.000
_cell.angle_alpha   90.00
_cell.angle_beta   90.00
_cell.angle_gamma   90.00
#
_symmetry.space_group_name_H-M   'P 1'
#
loop_
_entity.id
_entity.type
_entity.pdbx_description
1 polymer ?
#
loop_
_entity_poly.entity_id
_entity_poly.type
_entity_poly.pdbx_seq_one_letter_code
_entity_poly.pdbx_strand_id
1 'polypeptide(L)'
;ARLWVQLMRELRHGVKLKKVQEQEFNSLPTEFQLTPFEMLMQDIRARNYKLRKVMVNGDIPPRVKRDAHELILDFIRSRPPLKQ
;
A
#
# COMPACT_ATOMS: atom_id res chain seq x y z
N ALA A 1 -21.32 26.61 -28.45
CA ALA A 1 -21.05 25.22 -27.99
C ALA A 1 -20.79 24.27 -29.18
N ARG A 2 -19.68 24.43 -29.91
CA ARG A 2 -19.34 23.57 -31.08
C ARG A 2 -18.16 22.62 -30.84
N LEU A 3 -17.42 22.84 -29.75
CA LEU A 3 -16.21 22.09 -29.42
C LEU A 3 -16.49 20.59 -29.21
N TRP A 4 -17.56 20.26 -28.48
CA TRP A 4 -17.91 18.87 -28.17
C TRP A 4 -18.29 18.05 -29.41
N VAL A 5 -19.03 18.66 -30.34
CA VAL A 5 -19.43 18.01 -31.60
C VAL A 5 -18.21 17.74 -32.48
N GLN A 6 -17.24 18.66 -32.48
CA GLN A 6 -16.00 18.50 -33.23
C GLN A 6 -15.09 17.42 -32.61
N LEU A 7 -14.92 17.43 -31.29
CA LEU A 7 -14.20 16.39 -30.55
C LEU A 7 -14.77 15.00 -30.81
N MET A 8 -16.10 14.85 -30.72
CA MET A 8 -16.76 13.58 -30.96
C MET A 8 -16.63 13.13 -32.42
N ARG A 9 -16.60 14.07 -33.37
CA ARG A 9 -16.34 13.76 -34.78
C ARG A 9 -14.92 13.23 -34.95
N GLU A 10 -13.91 13.89 -34.40
CA GLU A 10 -12.51 13.45 -34.49
C GLU A 10 -12.29 12.07 -33.85
N LEU A 11 -12.88 11.82 -32.67
CA LEU A 11 -12.79 10.52 -32.01
C LEU A 11 -13.39 9.38 -32.84
N ARG A 12 -14.50 9.62 -33.56
CA ARG A 12 -15.12 8.61 -34.45
C ARG A 12 -14.27 8.27 -35.66
N HIS A 13 -13.39 9.18 -36.12
CA HIS A 13 -12.43 8.87 -37.19
C HIS A 13 -11.30 7.97 -36.68
N GLY A 14 -11.21 7.77 -35.37
CA GLY A 14 -10.19 6.95 -34.72
C GLY A 14 -8.84 7.65 -34.63
N VAL A 15 -7.96 7.09 -33.80
CA VAL A 15 -6.58 7.54 -33.67
C VAL A 15 -5.64 6.41 -34.06
N LYS A 16 -4.60 6.73 -34.83
CA LYS A 16 -3.52 5.78 -35.10
C LYS A 16 -2.60 5.77 -33.88
N LEU A 17 -2.71 4.73 -33.07
CA LEU A 17 -1.76 4.50 -31.99
C LEU A 17 -0.38 4.27 -32.63
N LYS A 18 0.64 4.90 -32.05
CA LYS A 18 2.03 4.61 -32.42
C LYS A 18 2.23 3.11 -32.21
N LYS A 19 2.50 2.37 -33.28
CA LYS A 19 2.87 0.96 -33.16
C LYS A 19 4.22 0.96 -32.46
N VAL A 20 4.18 0.65 -31.17
CA VAL A 20 5.38 0.30 -30.44
C VAL A 20 5.79 -1.04 -31.04
N GLN A 21 6.54 -1.01 -32.15
CA GLN A 21 7.50 -2.09 -32.42
C GLN A 21 8.26 -2.18 -31.11
N GLU A 22 8.11 -3.31 -30.41
CA GLU A 22 8.76 -3.65 -29.14
C GLU A 22 9.95 -2.74 -28.94
N GLN A 23 9.68 -1.56 -28.37
CA GLN A 23 10.74 -0.68 -27.98
C GLN A 23 11.33 -1.56 -26.92
N GLU A 24 12.53 -2.11 -27.17
CA GLU A 24 13.23 -2.88 -26.18
C GLU A 24 13.16 -2.00 -24.94
N PHE A 25 12.25 -2.38 -24.04
CA PHE A 25 12.23 -1.87 -22.71
C PHE A 25 13.50 -2.53 -22.21
N ASN A 26 14.62 -1.87 -22.46
CA ASN A 26 15.70 -1.83 -21.52
C ASN A 26 15.03 -1.23 -20.28
N SER A 27 14.26 -2.08 -19.57
CA SER A 27 14.12 -1.94 -18.14
C SER A 27 15.57 -1.83 -17.72
N LEU A 28 15.99 -0.60 -17.45
CA LEU A 28 17.25 -0.33 -16.78
C LEU A 28 17.39 -1.45 -15.75
N PRO A 29 18.51 -2.18 -15.71
CA PRO A 29 18.68 -3.27 -14.76
C PRO A 29 18.30 -2.65 -13.42
N THR A 30 17.12 -3.01 -12.91
CA THR A 30 16.57 -2.27 -11.78
C THR A 30 17.46 -2.70 -10.65
N GLU A 31 18.36 -1.82 -10.22
CA GLU A 31 19.42 -2.14 -9.25
C GLU A 31 18.86 -2.62 -7.90
N PHE A 32 17.55 -2.56 -7.73
CA PHE A 32 16.83 -3.09 -6.59
C PHE A 32 16.36 -4.49 -6.93
N GLN A 33 17.14 -5.49 -6.48
CA GLN A 33 16.85 -6.92 -6.56
C GLN A 33 15.55 -7.34 -5.85
N LEU A 34 14.84 -6.39 -5.26
CA LEU A 34 13.60 -6.58 -4.52
C LEU A 34 12.59 -5.52 -4.98
N THR A 35 11.36 -5.96 -5.16
CA THR A 35 10.22 -5.06 -5.34
C THR A 35 10.14 -4.10 -4.14
N PRO A 36 9.55 -2.91 -4.29
CA PRO A 36 9.36 -1.98 -3.17
C PRO A 36 8.66 -2.62 -1.95
N PHE A 37 7.75 -3.57 -2.19
CA PHE A 37 7.11 -4.36 -1.15
C PHE A 37 8.10 -5.27 -0.42
N GLU A 38 8.94 -6.00 -1.16
CA GLU A 38 9.92 -6.90 -0.56
C GLU A 38 11.00 -6.16 0.22
N MET A 39 11.45 -4.99 -0.26
CA MET A 39 12.34 -4.10 0.48
C MET A 39 11.72 -3.68 1.82
N LEU A 40 10.46 -3.25 1.81
CA LEU A 40 9.72 -2.90 3.03
C LEU A 40 9.58 -4.10 3.97
N MET A 41 9.25 -5.28 3.44
CA MET A 41 9.12 -6.49 4.24
C MET A 41 10.46 -6.90 4.87
N GLN A 42 11.58 -6.71 4.18
CA GLN A 42 12.91 -6.93 4.72
C GLN A 42 13.22 -5.96 5.86
N ASP A 43 12.91 -4.66 5.70
CA ASP A 43 13.12 -3.67 6.76
C ASP A 43 12.27 -3.94 8.01
N ILE A 44 11.01 -4.36 7.84
CA ILE A 44 10.14 -4.77 8.95
C ILE A 44 10.73 -5.98 9.69
N ARG A 45 11.18 -7.01 8.96
CA ARG A 45 11.79 -8.23 9.55
C ARG A 45 13.10 -7.92 10.27
N ALA A 46 13.96 -7.10 9.66
CA ALA A 46 15.23 -6.65 10.24
C ALA A 46 15.03 -5.65 11.40
N ARG A 47 13.80 -5.18 11.62
CA ARG A 47 13.45 -4.13 12.60
C ARG A 47 14.17 -2.80 12.31
N ASN A 48 14.40 -2.50 11.04
CA ASN A 48 15.01 -1.26 10.54
C ASN A 48 14.01 -0.10 10.55
N TYR A 49 13.42 0.19 11.72
CA TYR A 49 12.44 1.26 11.85
C TYR A 49 12.61 2.00 13.17
N LYS A 50 12.29 3.30 13.16
CA LYS A 50 12.22 4.15 14.36
C LYS A 50 10.76 4.48 14.65
N LEU A 51 10.16 3.78 15.61
CA LEU A 51 8.81 4.10 16.06
C LEU A 51 8.82 5.28 17.03
N ARG A 52 7.83 6.16 16.91
CA ARG A 52 7.54 7.16 17.95
C ARG A 52 6.97 6.44 19.17
N LYS A 53 7.51 6.74 20.35
CA LYS A 53 6.96 6.24 21.61
C LYS A 53 5.74 7.09 21.97
N VAL A 54 4.55 6.53 21.80
CA VAL A 54 3.32 7.18 22.26
C VAL A 54 3.05 6.71 23.69
N MET A 55 2.99 7.65 24.62
CA MET A 55 2.58 7.38 26.00
C MET A 55 1.05 7.38 26.04
N VAL A 56 0.47 6.43 26.77
CA VAL A 56 -0.97 6.41 27.04
C VAL A 56 -1.12 6.66 28.54
N ASN A 57 -1.77 7.76 28.92
CA ASN A 57 -1.98 8.17 30.32
C ASN A 57 -0.70 8.44 31.13
N GLY A 58 0.39 8.86 30.49
CA GLY A 58 1.62 9.26 31.19
C GLY A 58 2.63 8.14 31.45
N ASP A 59 2.33 6.90 31.03
CA ASP A 59 3.25 5.77 31.06
C ASP A 59 3.54 5.23 29.64
N ILE A 60 4.75 4.74 29.43
CA ILE A 60 5.09 3.96 28.23
C ILE A 60 4.40 2.60 28.38
N PRO A 61 3.49 2.20 27.47
CA PRO A 61 2.81 0.93 27.59
C PRO A 61 3.84 -0.21 27.75
N PRO A 62 3.72 -1.05 28.80
CA PRO A 62 4.63 -2.18 28.96
C PRO A 62 4.60 -2.99 27.67
N ARG A 63 5.78 -3.38 27.17
CA ARG A 63 5.92 -4.25 25.98
C ARG A 63 4.85 -5.32 26.09
N VAL A 64 3.95 -5.39 25.13
CA VAL A 64 2.80 -6.30 25.18
C VAL A 64 3.36 -7.70 25.41
N LYS A 65 3.20 -8.21 26.64
CA LYS A 65 3.85 -9.46 27.08
C LYS A 65 3.13 -10.68 26.50
N ARG A 66 1.91 -10.49 26.02
CA ARG A 66 1.05 -11.52 25.46
C ARG A 66 1.05 -11.39 23.94
N ASP A 67 0.95 -12.51 23.24
CA ASP A 67 0.82 -12.50 21.80
C ASP A 67 -0.42 -11.68 21.41
N ALA A 68 -0.24 -10.73 20.49
CA ALA A 68 -1.32 -9.87 20.05
C ALA A 68 -2.47 -10.69 19.45
N HIS A 69 -2.14 -11.81 18.81
CA HIS A 69 -3.11 -12.74 18.26
C HIS A 69 -4.00 -13.38 19.34
N GLU A 70 -3.43 -13.87 20.44
CA GLU A 70 -4.20 -14.43 21.56
C GLU A 70 -5.10 -13.39 22.23
N LEU A 71 -4.59 -12.17 22.42
CA LEU A 71 -5.36 -11.08 23.01
C LEU A 71 -6.61 -10.73 22.18
N ILE A 72 -6.46 -10.69 20.85
CA ILE A 72 -7.57 -10.42 19.93
C ILE A 72 -8.58 -11.57 19.96
N LEU A 73 -8.11 -12.83 19.98
CA LEU A 73 -8.99 -13.99 20.07
C LEU A 73 -9.79 -14.01 21.37
N ASP A 74 -9.16 -13.72 22.51
CA ASP A 74 -9.84 -13.63 23.80
C ASP A 74 -10.91 -12.54 23.81
N PHE A 75 -10.62 -11.39 23.20
CA PHE A 75 -11.60 -10.31 23.03
C PHE A 75 -12.82 -10.77 22.23
N ILE A 76 -12.63 -11.39 21.06
CA ILE A 76 -13.73 -11.90 20.22
C ILE A 76 -14.54 -12.96 20.98
N ARG A 77 -13.86 -13.89 21.67
CA ARG A 77 -14.50 -14.96 22.47
C ARG A 77 -15.37 -14.41 23.59
N SER A 78 -14.96 -13.31 24.23
CA SER A 78 -15.72 -12.67 25.31
C SER A 78 -17.03 -12.00 24.87
N ARG A 79 -17.26 -11.85 23.56
CA ARG A 79 -18.45 -11.20 22.97
C ARG A 79 -18.85 -9.91 23.71
N PRO A 80 -17.95 -8.93 23.82
CA PRO A 80 -18.22 -7.72 24.57
C PRO A 80 -19.39 -6.94 23.97
N PRO A 81 -20.19 -6.25 24.80
CA PRO A 81 -21.34 -5.50 24.32
C PRO A 81 -20.90 -4.38 23.38
N LEU A 82 -21.59 -4.25 22.25
CA LEU A 82 -21.39 -3.14 21.32
C LEU A 82 -21.92 -1.86 21.97
N LYS A 83 -21.11 -0.80 21.99
CA LYS A 83 -21.56 0.51 22.47
C LYS A 83 -22.73 0.98 21.60
N GLN A 84 -23.78 1.48 22.23
CA GLN A 84 -24.89 2.16 21.56
C GLN A 84 -24.47 3.56 21.09
#